data_AF-A0A7V5G8W7-F1
#
_entry.id   AF-A0A7V5G8W7-F1
#
_cell.length_a   1.000
_cell.length_b   1.000
_cell.length_c   1.000
_cell.angle_alpha   90.00
_cell.angle_beta   90.00
_cell.angle_gamma   90.00
#
_symmetry.space_group_name_H-M   'P 1'
#
loop_
_entity.id
_entity.type
_entity.pdbx_description
1 polymer ?
#
loop_
_entity_poly.entity_id
_entity_poly.type
_entity_poly.pdbx_seq_one_letter_code
_entity_poly.pdbx_strand_id
1 'polypeptide(L)'
;MNKTYAYNHQPIPFDFAQTVERFFVEEIPLFAFSNKGSYLILKIKKSNMSTFKLITVLAKATDLQQRDIGYAGLKDKNATTVQYISIPKQAEKEVIKNLTTEKIEILEKQYSKFPIKVGQLKGNNFSIILKNVSPIQKEQIEKVAKKMSQEGIPNYYGYQRFGEDNKSYLQGKEIAHSGKKLKGAKEKLLVSAYQSYLFNQWLSHRVSISKTIMKHDISEAAKILEYPIELVKALKQQTQFFKLFIGDAMQSYPYGKSFYLKEFESSVKAFITQNSSPTGLLVGMKAKKAM
;
A
#
# COMPACT_ATOMS: atom_id res chain seq x y z
N MET A 1 1.59 -17.22 -7.74
CA MET A 1 1.51 -17.34 -6.27
C MET A 1 0.05 -17.35 -5.88
N ASN A 2 -0.43 -18.37 -5.19
CA ASN A 2 -1.82 -18.44 -4.74
C ASN A 2 -1.96 -17.58 -3.48
N LYS A 3 -2.70 -16.47 -3.57
CA LYS A 3 -3.01 -15.63 -2.42
C LYS A 3 -4.17 -16.25 -1.65
N THR A 4 -4.02 -16.41 -0.33
CA THR A 4 -5.13 -16.84 0.51
C THR A 4 -6.06 -15.66 0.78
N TYR A 5 -7.32 -15.77 0.37
CA TYR A 5 -8.37 -14.81 0.70
C TYR A 5 -8.75 -14.93 2.18
N ALA A 6 -8.83 -13.79 2.89
CA ALA A 6 -9.27 -13.74 4.28
C ALA A 6 -10.76 -14.09 4.42
N TYR A 7 -11.58 -13.55 3.52
CA TYR A 7 -13.03 -13.68 3.57
C TYR A 7 -13.51 -14.70 2.56
N ASN A 8 -14.26 -15.70 3.02
CA ASN A 8 -14.90 -16.67 2.14
C ASN A 8 -16.27 -16.14 1.74
N HIS A 9 -16.50 -16.03 0.44
CA HIS A 9 -17.80 -15.82 -0.18
C HIS A 9 -17.78 -16.50 -1.55
N GLN A 10 -18.95 -16.79 -2.11
CA GLN A 10 -19.01 -17.23 -3.51
C GLN A 10 -18.49 -16.11 -4.41
N PRO A 11 -17.81 -16.43 -5.54
CA PRO A 11 -17.39 -15.42 -6.50
C PRO A 11 -18.57 -14.54 -6.88
N ILE A 12 -18.39 -13.22 -6.72
CA ILE A 12 -19.42 -12.23 -7.06
C ILE A 12 -19.05 -11.70 -8.44
N PRO A 13 -19.85 -11.96 -9.50
CA PRO A 13 -19.57 -11.42 -10.82
C PRO A 13 -19.78 -9.90 -10.81
N PHE A 14 -18.84 -9.17 -11.40
CA PHE A 14 -18.96 -7.76 -11.73
C PHE A 14 -17.98 -7.43 -12.86
N ASP A 15 -18.26 -6.37 -13.61
CA ASP A 15 -17.33 -5.83 -14.60
C ASP A 15 -16.48 -4.73 -13.97
N PHE A 16 -15.17 -4.94 -13.95
CA PHE A 16 -14.18 -3.93 -13.54
C PHE A 16 -13.11 -3.77 -14.61
N ALA A 17 -12.90 -2.52 -15.01
CA ALA A 17 -11.78 -2.11 -15.85
C ALA A 17 -11.16 -0.84 -15.26
N GLN A 18 -9.83 -0.82 -15.18
CA GLN A 18 -9.09 0.36 -14.74
C GLN A 18 -9.04 1.39 -15.88
N THR A 19 -10.03 2.29 -15.91
CA THR A 19 -10.14 3.39 -16.90
C THR A 19 -10.30 4.75 -16.21
N VAL A 20 -10.16 5.84 -16.96
CA VAL A 20 -10.26 7.21 -16.41
C VAL A 20 -11.65 7.55 -15.88
N GLU A 21 -12.69 6.87 -16.37
CA GLU A 21 -14.09 7.05 -15.96
C GLU A 21 -14.49 6.15 -14.78
N ARG A 22 -13.66 5.17 -14.41
CA ARG A 22 -14.02 4.14 -13.41
C ARG A 22 -13.05 4.02 -12.26
N PHE A 23 -11.85 4.59 -12.37
CA PHE A 23 -10.80 4.50 -11.36
C PHE A 23 -10.29 5.89 -11.00
N PHE A 24 -10.69 6.35 -9.81
CA PHE A 24 -10.37 7.66 -9.30
C PHE A 24 -9.48 7.54 -8.07
N VAL A 25 -8.42 8.34 -8.01
CA VAL A 25 -7.46 8.34 -6.89
C VAL A 25 -7.19 9.77 -6.46
N GLU A 26 -7.45 10.10 -5.20
CA GLU A 26 -7.08 11.39 -4.62
C GLU A 26 -6.02 11.19 -3.53
N GLU A 27 -4.90 11.88 -3.67
CA GLU A 27 -3.83 11.85 -2.67
C GLU A 27 -4.24 12.58 -1.39
N ILE A 28 -3.92 11.98 -0.24
CA ILE A 28 -4.04 12.61 1.06
C ILE A 28 -2.64 13.06 1.50
N PRO A 29 -2.39 14.36 1.65
CA PRO A 29 -1.06 14.85 2.01
C PRO A 29 -0.70 14.40 3.42
N LEU A 30 0.60 14.24 3.68
CA LEU A 30 1.08 13.80 4.98
C LEU A 30 0.81 14.83 6.09
N PHE A 31 0.93 16.10 5.75
CA PHE A 31 0.71 17.24 6.63
C PHE A 31 -0.06 18.33 5.88
N ALA A 32 -0.76 19.19 6.61
CA ALA A 32 -1.29 20.42 6.03
C ALA A 32 -0.13 21.34 5.60
N PHE A 33 -0.29 22.05 4.48
CA PHE A 33 0.73 22.98 4.00
C PHE A 33 0.66 24.30 4.76
N SER A 34 1.81 24.97 4.94
CA SER A 34 1.94 26.14 5.81
C SER A 34 1.32 27.43 5.26
N ASN A 35 0.78 27.40 4.03
CA ASN A 35 0.28 28.57 3.27
C ASN A 35 1.28 29.74 3.15
N LYS A 36 2.57 29.47 3.41
CA LYS A 36 3.70 30.40 3.23
C LYS A 36 4.98 29.62 2.92
N GLY A 37 5.89 30.26 2.19
CA GLY A 37 7.23 29.73 1.89
C GLY A 37 7.64 29.91 0.43
N SER A 38 8.78 29.31 0.08
CA SER A 38 9.43 29.46 -1.23
C SER A 38 8.99 28.44 -2.27
N TYR A 39 8.06 27.54 -1.93
CA TYR A 39 7.50 26.55 -2.84
C TYR A 39 6.00 26.78 -3.03
N LEU A 40 5.57 26.74 -4.29
CA LEU A 40 4.18 26.65 -4.69
C LEU A 40 3.77 25.17 -4.68
N ILE A 41 2.69 24.88 -3.98
CA ILE A 41 2.06 23.56 -3.96
C ILE A 41 0.80 23.63 -4.83
N LEU A 42 0.72 22.74 -5.80
CA LEU A 42 -0.41 22.61 -6.72
C LEU A 42 -1.12 21.29 -6.45
N LYS A 43 -2.43 21.34 -6.20
CA LYS A 43 -3.29 20.16 -6.24
C LYS A 43 -3.72 19.96 -7.69
N ILE A 44 -3.15 18.96 -8.36
CA ILE A 44 -3.35 18.74 -9.79
C ILE A 44 -4.19 17.49 -10.00
N LYS A 45 -5.28 17.65 -10.75
CA LYS A 45 -6.03 16.54 -11.35
C LYS A 45 -5.45 16.25 -12.73
N LYS A 46 -5.14 14.99 -12.98
CA LYS A 46 -4.70 14.48 -14.29
C LYS A 46 -5.55 13.29 -14.72
N SER A 47 -5.76 13.13 -16.03
CA SER A 47 -6.43 11.97 -16.62
C SER A 47 -5.57 11.34 -17.73
N ASN A 48 -5.59 10.00 -17.82
CA ASN A 48 -4.85 9.21 -18.82
C ASN A 48 -3.36 9.59 -18.96
N MET A 49 -2.69 9.87 -17.84
CA MET A 49 -1.34 10.43 -17.82
C MET A 49 -0.55 9.88 -16.64
N SER A 50 0.70 9.46 -16.84
CA SER A 50 1.57 9.05 -15.72
C SER A 50 2.11 10.26 -14.96
N THR A 51 2.51 10.09 -13.70
CA THR A 51 3.16 11.17 -12.94
C THR A 51 4.41 11.69 -13.65
N PHE A 52 5.29 10.83 -14.18
CA PHE A 52 6.47 11.28 -14.93
C PHE A 52 6.15 12.12 -16.17
N LYS A 53 5.06 11.79 -16.88
CA LYS A 53 4.62 12.61 -18.01
C LYS A 53 4.14 13.99 -17.54
N LEU A 54 3.38 14.06 -16.44
CA LEU A 54 3.00 15.34 -15.83
C LEU A 54 4.23 16.17 -15.45
N ILE A 55 5.24 15.56 -14.81
CA ILE A 55 6.49 16.25 -14.44
C ILE A 55 7.20 16.80 -15.69
N THR A 56 7.23 16.03 -16.78
CA THR A 56 7.81 16.48 -18.05
C THR A 56 7.06 17.68 -18.64
N VAL A 57 5.72 17.67 -18.57
CA VAL A 57 4.89 18.78 -19.06
C VAL A 57 5.10 20.02 -18.21
N LEU A 58 5.11 19.89 -16.88
CA LEU A 58 5.37 20.97 -15.94
C LEU A 58 6.75 21.60 -16.16
N ALA A 59 7.79 20.77 -16.28
CA ALA A 59 9.15 21.22 -16.54
C ALA A 59 9.22 22.12 -17.78
N LYS A 60 8.61 21.68 -18.88
CA LYS A 60 8.53 22.47 -20.12
C LYS A 60 7.72 23.75 -19.97
N ALA A 61 6.59 23.70 -19.28
CA ALA A 61 5.70 24.84 -19.09
C ALA A 61 6.28 25.94 -18.18
N THR A 62 7.33 25.62 -17.40
CA THR A 62 7.90 26.50 -16.36
C THR A 62 9.40 26.75 -16.52
N ASP A 63 10.03 26.17 -17.54
CA ASP A 63 11.48 26.14 -17.74
C ASP A 63 12.29 25.62 -16.54
N LEU A 64 11.66 24.73 -15.76
CA LEU A 64 12.29 24.08 -14.61
C LEU A 64 12.94 22.76 -15.02
N GLN A 65 13.97 22.35 -14.26
CA GLN A 65 14.48 20.99 -14.36
C GLN A 65 13.54 20.03 -13.63
N GLN A 66 13.40 18.79 -14.11
CA GLN A 66 12.52 17.79 -13.46
C GLN A 66 12.85 17.54 -11.99
N ARG A 67 14.13 17.69 -11.60
CA ARG A 67 14.61 17.55 -10.23
C ARG A 67 14.06 18.62 -9.27
N ASP A 68 13.61 19.76 -9.80
CA ASP A 68 13.07 20.87 -9.01
C ASP A 68 11.56 20.71 -8.75
N ILE A 69 10.93 19.69 -9.35
CA ILE A 69 9.50 19.39 -9.24
C ILE A 69 9.31 18.21 -8.28
N GLY A 70 8.79 18.52 -7.09
CA GLY A 70 8.55 17.54 -6.04
C GLY A 70 7.18 16.88 -6.13
N TYR A 71 7.10 15.62 -5.73
CA TYR A 71 5.88 14.80 -5.66
C TYR A 71 6.03 13.71 -4.59
N ALA A 72 4.92 13.27 -4.01
CA ALA A 72 4.95 12.30 -2.91
C ALA A 72 4.97 10.84 -3.40
N GLY A 73 4.33 10.54 -4.51
CA GLY A 73 4.30 9.19 -5.07
C GLY A 73 3.84 9.18 -6.51
N LEU A 74 4.06 8.05 -7.19
CA LEU A 74 3.55 7.83 -8.53
C LEU A 74 2.05 7.51 -8.47
N LYS A 75 1.32 7.93 -9.49
CA LYS A 75 -0.11 7.67 -9.66
C LYS A 75 -0.37 6.98 -11.00
N ASP A 76 -1.41 6.16 -11.03
CA ASP A 76 -1.82 5.39 -12.19
C ASP A 76 -1.98 6.26 -13.45
N LYS A 77 -1.57 5.70 -14.60
CA LYS A 77 -1.78 6.34 -15.91
C LYS A 77 -3.25 6.22 -16.32
N ASN A 78 -3.80 5.01 -16.27
CA ASN A 78 -5.14 4.68 -16.77
C ASN A 78 -6.22 4.99 -15.72
N ALA A 79 -6.22 6.21 -15.20
CA ALA A 79 -7.06 6.67 -14.10
C ALA A 79 -7.25 8.18 -14.15
N THR A 80 -8.26 8.67 -13.43
CA THR A 80 -8.36 10.09 -13.07
C THR A 80 -7.76 10.26 -11.68
N THR A 81 -6.67 11.01 -11.56
CA THR A 81 -5.92 11.08 -10.29
C THR A 81 -5.67 12.52 -9.88
N VAL A 82 -5.85 12.81 -8.60
CA VAL A 82 -5.51 14.06 -7.96
C VAL A 82 -4.27 13.84 -7.08
N GLN A 83 -3.23 14.64 -7.28
CA GLN A 83 -2.00 14.56 -6.49
C GLN A 83 -1.40 15.95 -6.24
N TYR A 84 -0.57 16.06 -5.21
CA TYR A 84 0.11 17.31 -4.89
C TYR A 84 1.50 17.35 -5.55
N ILE A 85 1.77 18.46 -6.23
CA ILE A 85 3.06 18.76 -6.85
C ILE A 85 3.62 20.02 -6.23
N SER A 86 4.92 20.04 -5.93
CA SER A 86 5.61 21.24 -5.49
C SER A 86 6.57 21.76 -6.55
N ILE A 87 6.54 23.06 -6.82
CA ILE A 87 7.51 23.75 -7.67
C ILE A 87 8.06 24.98 -6.94
N PRO A 88 9.24 25.51 -7.33
CA PRO A 88 9.71 26.78 -6.80
C PRO A 88 8.70 27.91 -7.07
N LYS A 89 8.48 28.78 -6.09
CA LYS A 89 7.45 29.83 -6.15
C LYS A 89 7.63 30.79 -7.34
N GLN A 90 8.87 31.03 -7.77
CA GLN A 90 9.13 31.89 -8.93
C GLN A 90 8.49 31.40 -10.25
N ALA A 91 8.16 30.11 -10.35
CA ALA A 91 7.54 29.52 -11.54
C ALA A 91 6.00 29.65 -11.56
N GLU A 92 5.37 30.30 -10.57
CA GLU A 92 3.91 30.40 -10.44
C GLU A 92 3.23 31.04 -11.66
N LYS A 93 3.81 32.12 -12.19
CA LYS A 93 3.20 32.84 -13.32
C LYS A 93 3.15 31.97 -14.57
N GLU A 94 4.25 31.27 -14.87
CA GLU A 94 4.37 30.42 -16.04
C GLU A 94 3.44 29.20 -15.97
N VAL A 95 3.35 28.55 -14.80
CA VAL A 95 2.51 27.36 -14.67
C VAL A 95 1.03 27.67 -14.80
N ILE A 96 0.56 28.80 -14.25
CA ILE A 96 -0.87 29.19 -14.32
C ILE A 96 -1.27 29.53 -15.75
N LYS A 97 -0.37 30.15 -16.52
CA LYS A 97 -0.64 30.53 -17.92
C LYS A 97 -0.66 29.32 -18.86
N ASN A 98 0.18 28.32 -18.61
CA ASN A 98 0.54 27.33 -19.63
C ASN A 98 0.04 25.90 -19.35
N LEU A 99 -0.49 25.58 -18.16
CA LEU A 99 -0.69 24.17 -17.76
C LEU A 99 -2.12 23.63 -17.90
N THR A 100 -3.15 24.45 -17.73
CA THR A 100 -4.53 23.96 -17.76
C THR A 100 -4.88 23.49 -19.17
N THR A 101 -5.16 22.19 -19.31
CA THR A 101 -5.50 21.52 -20.57
C THR A 101 -6.65 20.55 -20.32
N GLU A 102 -7.17 19.90 -21.36
CA GLU A 102 -8.20 18.85 -21.21
C GLU A 102 -7.79 17.69 -20.28
N LYS A 103 -6.48 17.44 -20.13
CA LYS A 103 -5.94 16.31 -19.35
C LYS A 103 -5.31 16.72 -18.02
N ILE A 104 -5.14 18.01 -17.76
CA ILE A 104 -4.49 18.54 -16.57
C ILE A 104 -5.28 19.74 -16.07
N GLU A 105 -5.73 19.68 -14.83
CA GLU A 105 -6.48 20.74 -14.17
C GLU A 105 -5.81 21.07 -12.83
N ILE A 106 -5.54 22.35 -12.60
CA ILE A 106 -5.07 22.84 -11.29
C ILE A 106 -6.31 23.13 -10.45
N LEU A 107 -6.54 22.33 -9.41
CA LEU A 107 -7.70 22.45 -8.53
C LEU A 107 -7.48 23.49 -7.42
N GLU A 108 -6.29 23.48 -6.82
CA GLU A 108 -5.96 24.34 -5.69
C GLU A 108 -4.48 24.74 -5.74
N LYS A 109 -4.17 25.89 -5.15
CA LYS A 109 -2.80 26.34 -4.92
C LYS A 109 -2.58 26.74 -3.46
N GLN A 110 -1.43 26.36 -2.92
CA GLN A 110 -0.99 26.67 -1.56
C GLN A 110 0.53 26.91 -1.54
N TYR A 111 1.09 27.25 -0.39
CA TYR A 111 2.54 27.47 -0.27
C TYR A 111 3.15 26.66 0.88
N SER A 112 4.41 26.27 0.69
CA SER A 112 5.18 25.51 1.67
C SER A 112 6.61 26.05 1.77
N LYS A 113 7.22 25.91 2.96
CA LYS A 113 8.65 26.18 3.17
C LYS A 113 9.55 25.18 2.44
N PHE A 114 9.09 23.94 2.26
CA PHE A 114 9.87 22.84 1.69
C PHE A 114 9.15 22.19 0.51
N PRO A 115 9.88 21.60 -0.45
CA PRO A 115 9.29 20.82 -1.53
C PRO A 115 8.72 19.51 -0.98
N ILE A 116 7.76 18.95 -1.72
CA ILE A 116 7.25 17.60 -1.47
C ILE A 116 8.31 16.59 -1.90
N LYS A 117 8.59 15.62 -1.02
CA LYS A 117 9.50 14.50 -1.28
C LYS A 117 8.75 13.19 -1.41
N VAL A 118 9.37 12.24 -2.13
CA VAL A 118 8.85 10.87 -2.26
C VAL A 118 8.59 10.27 -0.87
N GLY A 119 7.42 9.68 -0.69
CA GLY A 119 6.95 9.11 0.57
C GLY A 119 6.19 10.09 1.48
N GLN A 120 6.13 11.39 1.16
CA GLN A 120 5.42 12.38 1.98
C GLN A 120 3.92 12.48 1.68
N LEU A 121 3.23 11.34 1.70
CA LEU A 121 1.76 11.26 1.67
C LEU A 121 1.26 10.40 2.83
N LYS A 122 0.07 10.73 3.35
CA LYS A 122 -0.60 9.90 4.35
C LYS A 122 -1.24 8.66 3.72
N GLY A 123 -1.77 8.81 2.51
CA GLY A 123 -2.47 7.74 1.81
C GLY A 123 -3.15 8.24 0.55
N ASN A 124 -4.08 7.45 0.01
CA ASN A 124 -4.89 7.82 -1.13
C ASN A 124 -6.35 7.41 -0.88
N ASN A 125 -7.29 8.28 -1.22
CA ASN A 125 -8.70 7.96 -1.35
C ASN A 125 -8.95 7.34 -2.72
N PHE A 126 -9.58 6.18 -2.76
CA PHE A 126 -9.95 5.50 -3.99
C PHE A 126 -11.47 5.54 -4.16
N SER A 127 -11.93 5.94 -5.35
CA SER A 127 -13.30 5.73 -5.79
C SER A 127 -13.29 4.87 -7.02
N ILE A 128 -13.96 3.72 -6.96
CA ILE A 128 -13.95 2.70 -8.01
C ILE A 128 -15.38 2.40 -8.43
N ILE A 129 -15.63 2.40 -9.74
CA ILE A 129 -16.94 2.07 -10.32
C ILE A 129 -16.90 0.63 -10.83
N LEU A 130 -17.75 -0.20 -10.24
CA LEU A 130 -18.06 -1.55 -10.72
C LEU A 130 -19.30 -1.49 -11.62
N LYS A 131 -19.27 -2.14 -12.78
CA LYS A 131 -20.40 -2.24 -13.71
C LYS A 131 -20.99 -3.65 -13.72
N ASN A 132 -22.15 -3.80 -14.38
CA ASN A 132 -22.88 -5.06 -14.50
C ASN A 132 -23.16 -5.71 -13.14
N VAL A 133 -23.53 -4.89 -12.15
CA VAL A 133 -23.85 -5.31 -10.78
C VAL A 133 -25.36 -5.37 -10.62
N SER A 134 -25.91 -6.56 -10.48
CA SER A 134 -27.32 -6.79 -10.15
C SER A 134 -27.63 -6.41 -8.70
N PRO A 135 -28.91 -6.22 -8.30
CA PRO A 135 -29.28 -5.94 -6.91
C PRO A 135 -28.75 -6.99 -5.92
N ILE A 136 -28.77 -8.27 -6.30
CA ILE A 136 -28.25 -9.38 -5.48
C ILE A 136 -26.73 -9.25 -5.30
N GLN A 137 -25.99 -8.97 -6.38
CA GLN A 137 -24.53 -8.80 -6.32
C GLN A 137 -24.15 -7.57 -5.50
N LYS A 138 -24.93 -6.49 -5.59
CA LYS A 138 -24.74 -5.28 -4.78
C LYS A 138 -24.82 -5.61 -3.28
N GLU A 139 -25.86 -6.32 -2.85
CA GLU A 139 -26.00 -6.72 -1.44
C GLU A 139 -24.83 -7.60 -0.97
N GLN A 140 -24.39 -8.54 -1.81
CA GLN A 140 -23.23 -9.38 -1.52
C GLN A 140 -21.94 -8.56 -1.38
N ILE A 141 -21.71 -7.59 -2.28
CA ILE A 141 -20.55 -6.68 -2.23
C ILE A 141 -20.60 -5.84 -0.95
N GLU A 142 -21.75 -5.25 -0.61
CA GLU A 142 -21.94 -4.44 0.59
C GLU A 142 -21.66 -5.25 1.86
N LYS A 143 -22.13 -6.50 1.92
CA LYS A 143 -21.86 -7.42 3.03
C LYS A 143 -20.37 -7.72 3.19
N VAL A 144 -19.67 -7.98 2.07
CA VAL A 144 -18.22 -8.22 2.08
C VAL A 144 -17.46 -6.95 2.46
N ALA A 145 -17.83 -5.79 1.91
CA ALA A 145 -17.22 -4.51 2.21
C ALA A 145 -17.37 -4.12 3.69
N LYS A 146 -18.55 -4.35 4.28
CA LYS A 146 -18.78 -4.15 5.72
C LYS A 146 -17.88 -5.04 6.57
N LYS A 147 -17.65 -6.28 6.15
CA LYS A 147 -16.72 -7.17 6.84
C LYS A 147 -15.27 -6.68 6.72
N MET A 148 -14.86 -6.28 5.52
CA MET A 148 -13.52 -5.71 5.26
C MET A 148 -13.26 -4.43 6.05
N SER A 149 -14.27 -3.58 6.28
CA SER A 149 -14.09 -2.35 7.05
C SER A 149 -13.90 -2.62 8.55
N GLN A 150 -14.49 -3.70 9.06
CA GLN A 150 -14.38 -4.10 10.47
C GLN A 150 -13.12 -4.92 10.76
N GLU A 151 -12.80 -5.88 9.88
CA GLU A 151 -11.72 -6.85 10.09
C GLU A 151 -10.42 -6.51 9.32
N GLY A 152 -10.46 -5.50 8.44
CA GLY A 152 -9.35 -5.09 7.59
C GLY A 152 -9.21 -5.92 6.32
N ILE A 153 -8.05 -5.86 5.67
CA ILE A 153 -7.69 -6.75 4.55
C ILE A 153 -6.22 -7.16 4.64
N PRO A 154 -5.85 -8.37 4.18
CA PRO A 154 -4.44 -8.71 4.01
C PRO A 154 -3.77 -7.75 3.00
N ASN A 155 -2.76 -7.01 3.46
CA ASN A 155 -2.04 -6.01 2.67
C ASN A 155 -1.02 -6.64 1.70
N TYR A 156 -1.47 -7.46 0.75
CA TYR A 156 -0.58 -8.06 -0.24
C TYR A 156 -0.01 -7.02 -1.22
N TYR A 157 1.24 -7.21 -1.63
CA TYR A 157 1.76 -6.58 -2.85
C TYR A 157 1.01 -7.09 -4.09
N GLY A 158 0.55 -6.16 -4.92
CA GLY A 158 -0.15 -6.42 -6.19
C GLY A 158 0.78 -6.94 -7.30
N TYR A 159 0.21 -7.42 -8.41
CA TYR A 159 0.96 -7.96 -9.54
C TYR A 159 1.94 -6.95 -10.14
N GLN A 160 1.58 -5.66 -10.16
CA GLN A 160 2.44 -4.57 -10.65
C GLN A 160 3.79 -4.50 -9.93
N ARG A 161 3.89 -5.01 -8.69
CA ARG A 161 5.15 -5.05 -7.93
C ARG A 161 6.17 -6.02 -8.52
N PHE A 162 5.72 -7.00 -9.31
CA PHE A 162 6.53 -8.10 -9.83
C PHE A 162 6.79 -8.00 -11.34
N GLY A 163 6.48 -6.85 -11.95
CA GLY A 163 6.62 -6.61 -13.39
C GLY A 163 5.47 -7.21 -14.21
N GLU A 164 5.44 -6.90 -15.51
CA GLU A 164 4.40 -7.38 -16.44
C GLU A 164 4.40 -8.92 -16.57
N ASP A 165 5.58 -9.53 -16.48
CA ASP A 165 5.76 -10.98 -16.54
C ASP A 165 5.50 -11.69 -15.20
N ASN A 166 5.28 -10.93 -14.12
CA ASN A 166 5.15 -11.41 -12.75
C ASN A 166 6.34 -12.30 -12.29
N LYS A 167 7.52 -12.14 -12.90
CA LYS A 167 8.73 -12.96 -12.67
C LYS A 167 9.94 -12.13 -12.24
N SER A 168 9.81 -10.81 -12.08
CA SER A 168 10.89 -9.94 -11.61
C SER A 168 11.49 -10.38 -10.26
N TYR A 169 10.71 -11.07 -9.42
CA TYR A 169 11.18 -11.61 -8.15
C TYR A 169 12.20 -12.76 -8.30
N LEU A 170 12.21 -13.49 -9.43
CA LEU A 170 13.18 -14.58 -9.69
C LEU A 170 14.58 -14.01 -9.91
N GLN A 171 14.71 -12.98 -10.73
CA GLN A 171 15.97 -12.24 -10.89
C GLN A 171 16.39 -11.59 -9.57
N GLY A 172 15.43 -11.03 -8.83
CA GLY A 172 15.68 -10.50 -7.48
C GLY A 172 16.23 -11.54 -6.51
N LYS A 173 15.74 -12.78 -6.58
CA LYS A 173 16.21 -13.92 -5.79
C LYS A 173 17.67 -14.25 -6.14
N GLU A 174 17.98 -14.41 -7.42
CA GLU A 174 19.35 -14.68 -7.88
C GLU A 174 20.33 -13.61 -7.41
N ILE A 175 19.97 -12.34 -7.56
CA ILE A 175 20.79 -11.20 -7.10
C ILE A 175 20.98 -11.26 -5.58
N ALA A 176 19.90 -11.45 -4.82
CA ALA A 176 19.95 -11.47 -3.36
C ALA A 176 20.84 -12.59 -2.81
N HIS A 177 20.88 -13.74 -3.47
CA HIS A 177 21.70 -14.90 -3.07
C HIS A 177 23.08 -14.94 -3.73
N SER A 178 23.39 -14.05 -4.68
CA SER A 178 24.67 -14.03 -5.39
C SER A 178 25.88 -13.61 -4.54
N GLY A 179 25.66 -13.06 -3.34
CA GLY A 179 26.70 -12.47 -2.50
C GLY A 179 27.29 -11.15 -3.03
N LYS A 180 26.82 -10.66 -4.19
CA LYS A 180 27.33 -9.42 -4.81
C LYS A 180 26.65 -8.18 -4.24
N LYS A 181 27.40 -7.07 -4.14
CA LYS A 181 26.84 -5.75 -3.80
C LYS A 181 26.00 -5.22 -4.97
N LEU A 182 24.84 -4.63 -4.64
CA LEU A 182 23.98 -3.95 -5.60
C LEU A 182 24.69 -2.68 -6.13
N LYS A 183 24.80 -2.57 -7.44
CA LYS A 183 25.43 -1.49 -8.21
C LYS A 183 24.42 -0.50 -8.83
N GLY A 184 23.10 -0.70 -8.71
CA GLY A 184 22.14 0.23 -9.32
C GLY A 184 20.70 0.19 -8.80
N ALA A 185 19.90 1.16 -9.26
CA ALA A 185 18.48 1.27 -8.93
C ALA A 185 17.66 0.06 -9.43
N LYS A 186 18.01 -0.48 -10.60
CA LYS A 186 17.36 -1.68 -11.17
C LYS A 186 17.50 -2.89 -10.25
N GLU A 187 18.70 -3.18 -9.77
CA GLU A 187 18.94 -4.34 -8.89
C GLU A 187 18.24 -4.16 -7.53
N LYS A 188 18.23 -2.93 -6.98
CA LYS A 188 17.44 -2.61 -5.78
C LYS A 188 15.95 -2.88 -5.99
N LEU A 189 15.40 -2.51 -7.15
CA LEU A 189 14.00 -2.78 -7.50
C LEU A 189 13.73 -4.28 -7.58
N LEU A 190 14.60 -5.05 -8.24
CA LEU A 190 14.46 -6.51 -8.38
C LEU A 190 14.53 -7.21 -7.01
N VAL A 191 15.51 -6.85 -6.17
CA VAL A 191 15.60 -7.38 -4.80
C VAL A 191 14.38 -6.99 -3.97
N SER A 192 13.86 -5.76 -4.12
CA SER A 192 12.63 -5.34 -3.48
C SER A 192 11.43 -6.16 -3.94
N ALA A 193 11.35 -6.53 -5.23
CA ALA A 193 10.32 -7.43 -5.74
C ALA A 193 10.43 -8.82 -5.09
N TYR A 194 11.64 -9.35 -4.90
CA TYR A 194 11.84 -10.62 -4.18
C TYR A 194 11.41 -10.54 -2.71
N GLN A 195 11.74 -9.46 -2.00
CA GLN A 195 11.28 -9.22 -0.63
C GLN A 195 9.75 -9.14 -0.55
N SER A 196 9.11 -8.41 -1.47
CA SER A 196 7.66 -8.35 -1.58
C SER A 196 7.02 -9.71 -1.83
N TYR A 197 7.69 -10.58 -2.59
CA TYR A 197 7.23 -11.95 -2.84
C TYR A 197 7.28 -12.80 -1.57
N LEU A 198 8.40 -12.76 -0.83
CA LEU A 198 8.53 -13.46 0.45
C LEU A 198 7.51 -12.96 1.48
N PHE A 199 7.31 -11.65 1.57
CA PHE A 199 6.30 -11.05 2.44
C PHE A 199 4.90 -11.55 2.10
N ASN A 200 4.55 -11.57 0.81
CA ASN A 200 3.26 -12.08 0.36
C ASN A 200 3.06 -13.56 0.73
N GLN A 201 4.10 -14.39 0.65
CA GLN A 201 4.03 -15.79 1.09
C GLN A 201 3.81 -15.91 2.60
N TRP A 202 4.58 -15.16 3.40
CA TRP A 202 4.40 -15.09 4.85
C TRP A 202 2.97 -14.68 5.22
N LEU A 203 2.47 -13.61 4.60
CA LEU A 203 1.12 -13.10 4.86
C LEU A 203 0.06 -14.14 4.47
N SER A 204 0.23 -14.82 3.34
CA SER A 204 -0.69 -15.86 2.89
C SER A 204 -0.77 -17.03 3.87
N HIS A 205 0.38 -17.44 4.40
CA HIS A 205 0.45 -18.48 5.41
C HIS A 205 -0.21 -18.04 6.73
N ARG A 206 0.04 -16.80 7.19
CA ARG A 206 -0.59 -16.24 8.39
C ARG A 206 -2.10 -16.08 8.28
N VAL A 207 -2.60 -15.71 7.10
CA VAL A 207 -4.03 -15.71 6.80
C VAL A 207 -4.59 -17.13 6.86
N SER A 208 -3.88 -18.13 6.32
CA SER A 208 -4.30 -19.53 6.39
C SER A 208 -4.40 -20.04 7.83
N ILE A 209 -3.36 -19.79 8.66
CA ILE A 209 -3.38 -20.14 10.09
C ILE A 209 -4.59 -19.51 10.79
N SER A 210 -4.80 -18.21 10.55
CA SER A 210 -5.93 -17.47 11.12
C SER A 210 -7.29 -18.08 10.73
N LYS A 211 -7.45 -18.48 9.47
CA LYS A 211 -8.66 -19.19 9.01
C LYS A 211 -8.84 -20.53 9.69
N THR A 212 -7.79 -21.33 9.82
CA THR A 212 -7.87 -22.63 10.49
C THR A 212 -8.32 -22.48 11.94
N ILE A 213 -7.71 -21.57 12.69
CA ILE A 213 -8.04 -21.32 14.10
C ILE A 213 -9.49 -20.84 14.27
N MET A 214 -9.98 -20.01 13.34
CA MET A 214 -11.36 -19.48 13.39
C MET A 214 -12.41 -20.51 12.98
N LYS A 215 -12.10 -21.39 12.03
CA LYS A 215 -13.07 -22.32 11.44
C LYS A 215 -13.25 -23.61 12.26
N HIS A 216 -12.19 -24.09 12.89
CA HIS A 216 -12.14 -25.40 13.53
C HIS A 216 -12.15 -25.27 15.05
N ASP A 217 -12.56 -26.33 15.76
CA ASP A 217 -12.38 -26.38 17.21
C ASP A 217 -10.88 -26.41 17.60
N ILE A 218 -10.58 -26.30 18.90
CA ILE A 218 -9.20 -26.19 19.39
C ILE A 218 -8.38 -27.44 19.05
N SER A 219 -8.96 -28.64 19.21
CA SER A 219 -8.25 -29.91 19.01
C SER A 219 -7.98 -30.14 17.53
N GLU A 220 -9.00 -29.92 16.70
CA GLU A 220 -8.88 -30.06 15.25
C GLU A 220 -7.90 -29.02 14.67
N ALA A 221 -7.99 -27.75 15.08
CA ALA A 221 -7.06 -26.72 14.63
C ALA A 221 -5.61 -27.01 15.05
N ALA A 222 -5.39 -27.49 16.28
CA ALA A 222 -4.07 -27.89 16.78
C ALA A 222 -3.49 -29.04 15.94
N LYS A 223 -4.31 -30.04 15.59
CA LYS A 223 -3.91 -31.15 14.73
C LYS A 223 -3.58 -30.68 13.30
N ILE A 224 -4.43 -29.86 12.69
CA ILE A 224 -4.23 -29.35 11.31
C ILE A 224 -2.97 -28.49 11.21
N LEU A 225 -2.71 -27.65 12.21
CA LEU A 225 -1.58 -26.73 12.23
C LEU A 225 -0.30 -27.33 12.80
N GLU A 226 -0.38 -28.53 13.39
CA GLU A 226 0.70 -29.16 14.15
C GLU A 226 1.21 -28.25 15.29
N TYR A 227 0.28 -27.54 15.94
CA TYR A 227 0.58 -26.61 17.02
C TYR A 227 0.21 -27.18 18.39
N PRO A 228 0.91 -26.78 19.48
CA PRO A 228 0.49 -27.10 20.83
C PRO A 228 -0.94 -26.59 21.10
N ILE A 229 -1.76 -27.42 21.76
CA ILE A 229 -3.15 -27.10 22.10
C ILE A 229 -3.24 -25.78 22.88
N GLU A 230 -2.32 -25.54 23.82
CA GLU A 230 -2.30 -24.31 24.62
C GLU A 230 -2.03 -23.06 23.77
N LEU A 231 -1.20 -23.17 22.73
CA LEU A 231 -1.00 -22.08 21.78
C LEU A 231 -2.30 -21.79 21.00
N VAL A 232 -2.96 -22.83 20.49
CA VAL A 232 -4.23 -22.65 19.76
C VAL A 232 -5.32 -22.06 20.65
N LYS A 233 -5.42 -22.49 21.92
CA LYS A 233 -6.31 -21.88 22.91
C LYS A 233 -6.05 -20.39 23.04
N ALA A 234 -4.80 -19.98 23.25
CA ALA A 234 -4.43 -18.58 23.39
C ALA A 234 -4.72 -17.76 22.11
N LEU A 235 -4.43 -18.31 20.93
CA LEU A 235 -4.73 -17.64 19.66
C LEU A 235 -6.24 -17.51 19.41
N LYS A 236 -7.05 -18.47 19.86
CA LYS A 236 -8.50 -18.47 19.68
C LYS A 236 -9.22 -17.46 20.60
N GLN A 237 -8.61 -17.07 21.72
CA GLN A 237 -9.11 -16.00 22.59
C GLN A 237 -9.03 -14.62 21.92
N GLN A 238 -8.14 -14.43 20.94
CA GLN A 238 -8.08 -13.18 20.17
C GLN A 238 -9.32 -13.07 19.27
N THR A 239 -10.12 -12.02 19.42
CA THR A 239 -11.41 -11.89 18.73
C THR A 239 -11.29 -11.51 17.26
N GLN A 240 -10.24 -10.76 16.90
CA GLN A 240 -9.99 -10.35 15.53
C GLN A 240 -9.59 -11.53 14.63
N PHE A 241 -9.82 -11.39 13.33
CA PHE A 241 -9.49 -12.43 12.36
C PHE A 241 -7.99 -12.76 12.35
N PHE A 242 -7.13 -11.77 12.11
CA PHE A 242 -5.69 -11.99 11.97
C PHE A 242 -5.04 -12.27 13.33
N LYS A 243 -4.56 -13.50 13.53
CA LYS A 243 -3.97 -13.94 14.80
C LYS A 243 -2.54 -13.42 14.94
N LEU A 244 -2.28 -12.77 16.06
CA LEU A 244 -0.94 -12.30 16.46
C LEU A 244 -0.22 -13.37 17.25
N PHE A 245 1.10 -13.44 17.13
CA PHE A 245 1.94 -14.40 17.85
C PHE A 245 2.92 -13.65 18.75
N ILE A 246 3.19 -14.20 19.93
CA ILE A 246 4.32 -13.74 20.76
C ILE A 246 5.60 -13.87 19.91
N GLY A 247 6.43 -12.82 19.93
CA GLY A 247 7.63 -12.72 19.10
C GLY A 247 7.39 -12.15 17.70
N ASP A 248 6.17 -11.79 17.32
CA ASP A 248 5.94 -11.07 16.06
C ASP A 248 6.71 -9.75 16.03
N ALA A 249 7.39 -9.48 14.91
CA ALA A 249 8.00 -8.18 14.67
C ALA A 249 6.90 -7.18 14.29
N MET A 250 6.57 -6.30 15.24
CA MET A 250 5.54 -5.28 15.14
C MET A 250 6.14 -3.91 14.83
N GLN A 251 5.31 -3.00 14.33
CA GLN A 251 5.64 -1.59 14.18
C GLN A 251 4.44 -0.73 14.59
N SER A 252 4.70 0.39 15.28
CA SER A 252 3.67 1.41 15.52
C SER A 252 3.26 2.06 14.19
N TYR A 253 1.95 2.18 13.99
CA TYR A 253 1.35 2.69 12.76
C TYR A 253 0.67 4.05 13.03
N PRO A 254 0.68 5.00 12.08
CA PRO A 254 1.35 4.95 10.78
C PRO A 254 2.86 5.17 10.83
N TYR A 255 3.39 5.66 11.95
CA TYR A 255 4.82 5.91 12.15
C TYR A 255 5.25 5.40 13.52
N GLY A 256 6.45 4.84 13.59
CA GLY A 256 7.11 4.59 14.87
C GLY A 256 8.08 3.41 14.84
N LYS A 257 8.55 3.08 16.05
CA LYS A 257 9.63 2.12 16.26
C LYS A 257 9.13 0.69 16.07
N SER A 258 10.01 -0.17 15.56
CA SER A 258 9.77 -1.61 15.54
C SER A 258 10.00 -2.21 16.93
N PHE A 259 9.18 -3.18 17.30
CA PHE A 259 9.26 -3.93 18.56
C PHE A 259 8.84 -5.38 18.34
N TYR A 260 9.12 -6.24 19.31
CA TYR A 260 8.60 -7.62 19.30
C TYR A 260 7.39 -7.71 20.22
N LEU A 261 6.35 -8.40 19.78
CA LEU A 261 5.15 -8.65 20.57
C LEU A 261 5.50 -9.53 21.78
N LYS A 262 5.20 -9.05 22.99
CA LYS A 262 5.55 -9.74 24.25
C LYS A 262 4.33 -10.31 25.00
N GLU A 263 3.16 -9.73 24.78
CA GLU A 263 1.90 -10.13 25.42
C GLU A 263 0.74 -9.88 24.44
N PHE A 264 -0.39 -10.56 24.63
CA PHE A 264 -1.50 -10.48 23.68
C PHE A 264 -2.47 -9.33 23.92
N GLU A 265 -2.86 -9.06 25.17
CA GLU A 265 -3.96 -8.15 25.50
C GLU A 265 -3.75 -6.74 24.94
N SER A 266 -2.65 -6.08 25.30
CA SER A 266 -2.38 -4.70 24.87
C SER A 266 -2.03 -4.64 23.39
N SER A 267 -1.33 -5.66 22.88
CA SER A 267 -0.90 -5.74 21.49
C SER A 267 -2.07 -5.98 20.52
N VAL A 268 -3.04 -6.83 20.90
CA VAL A 268 -4.28 -7.06 20.15
C VAL A 268 -5.14 -5.80 20.15
N LYS A 269 -5.27 -5.12 21.30
CA LYS A 269 -5.98 -3.84 21.39
C LYS A 269 -5.35 -2.79 20.47
N ALA A 270 -4.02 -2.66 20.49
CA ALA A 270 -3.29 -1.75 19.60
C ALA A 270 -3.47 -2.10 18.11
N PHE A 271 -3.49 -3.39 17.76
CA PHE A 271 -3.71 -3.84 16.38
C PHE A 271 -5.14 -3.53 15.89
N ILE A 272 -6.17 -3.87 16.68
CA ILE A 272 -7.59 -3.60 16.35
C ILE A 272 -7.83 -2.10 16.20
N THR A 273 -7.21 -1.28 17.05
CA THR A 273 -7.29 0.19 16.98
C THR A 273 -6.37 0.80 15.92
N GLN A 274 -5.73 -0.03 15.07
CA GLN A 274 -4.85 0.38 13.97
C GLN A 274 -3.63 1.21 14.41
N ASN A 275 -3.22 1.07 15.67
CA ASN A 275 -2.04 1.74 16.23
C ASN A 275 -0.75 0.91 16.08
N SER A 276 -0.87 -0.37 15.72
CA SER A 276 0.28 -1.23 15.43
C SER A 276 -0.05 -2.28 14.36
N SER A 277 0.98 -2.81 13.70
CA SER A 277 0.81 -3.87 12.70
C SER A 277 2.01 -4.81 12.66
N PRO A 278 1.80 -6.13 12.45
CA PRO A 278 2.89 -7.07 12.20
C PRO A 278 3.53 -6.80 10.84
N THR A 279 4.86 -6.81 10.80
CA THR A 279 5.65 -6.37 9.65
C THR A 279 6.10 -7.52 8.72
N GLY A 280 5.93 -8.77 9.15
CA GLY A 280 6.36 -9.93 8.38
C GLY A 280 7.87 -10.00 8.19
N LEU A 281 8.61 -10.04 9.31
CA LEU A 281 10.07 -10.07 9.34
C LEU A 281 10.64 -11.07 8.33
N LEU A 282 11.37 -10.56 7.34
CA LEU A 282 12.12 -11.39 6.40
C LEU A 282 13.46 -11.75 7.02
N VAL A 283 13.71 -13.04 7.19
CA VAL A 283 14.98 -13.53 7.74
C VAL A 283 16.11 -13.23 6.76
N GLY A 284 17.20 -12.67 7.27
CA GLY A 284 18.39 -12.32 6.48
C GLY A 284 19.49 -11.76 7.39
N MET A 285 20.64 -11.41 6.82
CA MET A 285 21.81 -10.98 7.62
C MET A 285 21.54 -9.77 8.53
N LYS A 286 20.61 -8.89 8.13
CA LYS A 286 20.23 -7.68 8.88
C LYS A 286 19.01 -7.88 9.78
N ALA A 287 18.38 -9.06 9.74
CA ALA A 287 17.27 -9.34 10.62
C ALA A 287 17.80 -9.47 12.05
N LYS A 288 17.20 -8.72 12.98
CA LYS A 288 17.46 -8.92 14.40
C LYS A 288 17.03 -10.35 14.75
N LYS A 289 17.98 -11.18 15.14
CA LYS A 289 17.72 -12.50 15.69
C LYS A 289 17.41 -12.33 17.18
N ALA A 290 16.48 -13.12 17.71
CA ALA A 290 16.40 -13.28 19.16
C ALA A 290 17.78 -13.79 19.63
N MET A 291 18.35 -13.12 20.62
CA MET A 291 19.53 -13.62 21.33
C MET A 291 19.11 -14.80 22.20
#